data_AF-A0A661WHB7-F1
#
_entry.id   AF-A0A661WHB7-F1
#
_cell.length_a   1.000
_cell.length_b   1.000
_cell.length_c   1.000
_cell.angle_alpha   90.00
_cell.angle_beta   90.00
_cell.angle_gamma   90.00
#
_symmetry.space_group_name_H-M   'P 1'
#
loop_
_entity.id
_entity.type
_entity.pdbx_description
1 polymer ?
#
loop_
_entity_poly.entity_id
_entity_poly.type
_entity_poly.pdbx_seq_one_letter_code
_entity_poly.pdbx_strand_id
1 'polypeptide(L)' 'INIPTLILFGEHDNVVPPTNAELLAQKIAGSKIVIIHNAGHFFPIEVPETASQIIVDFVKQEVIELR' A
#
# COMPACT_ATOMS: atom_id res chain seq x y z
N ILE A 1 4.46 -12.40 -9.76
CA ILE A 1 4.47 -10.92 -9.94
C ILE A 1 5.89 -10.49 -9.61
N ASN A 2 6.60 -9.88 -10.56
CA ASN A 2 8.05 -9.65 -10.45
C ASN A 2 8.43 -8.16 -10.62
N ILE A 3 7.46 -7.26 -10.40
CA ILE A 3 7.65 -5.82 -10.42
C ILE A 3 7.51 -5.27 -9.00
N PRO A 4 8.18 -4.14 -8.67
CA PRO A 4 7.96 -3.47 -7.39
C PRO A 4 6.46 -3.26 -7.14
N THR A 5 5.99 -3.67 -5.97
CA THR A 5 4.56 -3.64 -5.63
C THR A 5 4.36 -3.03 -4.25
N LEU A 6 3.47 -2.05 -4.15
CA LEU A 6 2.97 -1.53 -2.89
C LEU A 6 1.61 -2.15 -2.59
N ILE A 7 1.46 -2.71 -1.38
CA ILE A 7 0.20 -3.19 -0.82
C ILE A 7 -0.22 -2.16 0.23
N LEU A 8 -1.30 -1.42 -0.05
CA LEU A 8 -1.76 -0.30 0.78
C LEU A 8 -3.20 -0.56 1.27
N PHE A 9 -3.41 -0.47 2.58
CA PHE A 9 -4.70 -0.72 3.24
C PHE A 9 -5.03 0.35 4.28
N GLY A 10 -6.30 0.58 4.55
CA GLY A 10 -6.75 1.25 5.77
C GLY A 10 -6.90 0.24 6.91
N GLU A 11 -6.46 0.58 8.12
CA GLU A 11 -6.52 -0.28 9.31
C GLU A 11 -7.93 -0.81 9.66
N HIS A 12 -8.97 -0.06 9.34
CA HIS A 12 -10.36 -0.37 9.64
C HIS A 12 -11.15 -0.77 8.39
N ASP A 13 -10.47 -1.26 7.36
CA ASP A 13 -11.12 -1.80 6.16
C ASP A 13 -11.97 -3.04 6.50
N ASN A 14 -13.29 -2.86 6.50
CA ASN A 14 -14.27 -3.91 6.76
C ASN A 14 -14.77 -4.60 5.47
N VAL A 15 -14.33 -4.15 4.30
CA VAL A 15 -14.69 -4.74 2.99
C VAL A 15 -13.62 -5.76 2.58
N VAL A 16 -12.35 -5.36 2.68
CA VAL A 16 -11.19 -6.22 2.49
C VAL A 16 -10.30 -6.12 3.73
N PRO A 17 -10.35 -7.10 4.65
CA PRO A 17 -9.62 -7.01 5.91
C PRO A 17 -8.10 -6.82 5.72
N PRO A 18 -7.44 -5.95 6.50
CA PRO A 18 -6.00 -5.69 6.39
C PRO A 18 -5.10 -6.92 6.56
N THR A 19 -5.60 -7.98 7.19
CA THR A 19 -4.93 -9.29 7.28
C THR A 19 -4.61 -9.88 5.90
N ASN A 20 -5.33 -9.48 4.85
CA ASN A 20 -5.03 -9.89 3.48
C ASN A 20 -3.71 -9.29 2.96
N ALA A 21 -3.19 -8.21 3.56
CA ALA A 21 -1.93 -7.62 3.15
C ALA A 21 -0.75 -8.61 3.32
N GLU A 22 -0.72 -9.36 4.42
CA GLU A 22 0.30 -10.39 4.66
C GLU A 22 0.17 -11.55 3.67
N LEU A 23 -1.06 -11.98 3.37
CA LEU A 23 -1.33 -13.04 2.39
C LEU A 23 -0.86 -12.63 0.98
N LEU A 24 -1.07 -11.36 0.61
CA LEU A 24 -0.59 -10.80 -0.65
C LEU A 24 0.95 -10.73 -0.67
N ALA A 25 1.58 -10.26 0.40
CA ALA A 25 3.04 -10.16 0.47
C ALA A 25 3.75 -11.52 0.42
N GLN A 26 3.14 -12.57 0.97
CA GLN A 26 3.64 -13.95 0.81
C GLN A 26 3.62 -14.42 -0.65
N LYS A 27 2.72 -13.88 -1.49
CA LYS A 27 2.56 -14.24 -2.90
C LYS A 27 3.27 -13.29 -3.87
N ILE A 28 3.60 -12.08 -3.40
CA ILE A 28 4.24 -11.03 -4.19
C ILE A 28 5.61 -10.75 -3.57
N ALA A 29 6.60 -11.54 -3.97
CA ALA A 29 7.97 -11.36 -3.50
C ALA A 29 8.46 -9.93 -3.78
N GLY A 30 9.05 -9.29 -2.76
CA GLY A 30 9.54 -7.92 -2.85
C GLY A 30 8.46 -6.83 -2.69
N SER A 31 7.21 -7.19 -2.37
CA SER A 31 6.19 -6.17 -2.08
C SER A 31 6.46 -5.42 -0.77
N LYS A 32 6.09 -4.14 -0.72
CA LYS A 32 6.06 -3.33 0.51
C LYS A 32 4.62 -3.25 1.02
N ILE A 33 4.39 -3.48 2.32
CA ILE A 33 3.08 -3.29 2.95
C ILE A 33 3.07 -1.95 3.69
N VAL A 34 1.99 -1.19 3.54
CA VAL A 34 1.69 -0.03 4.36
C VAL A 34 0.23 -0.09 4.82
N ILE A 35 0.01 0.07 6.12
CA ILE A 35 -1.33 0.19 6.72
C ILE A 35 -1.51 1.63 7.19
N ILE A 36 -2.55 2.31 6.70
CA ILE A 36 -2.91 3.66 7.11
C ILE A 36 -3.76 3.57 8.39
N HIS A 37 -3.21 4.10 9.48
CA HIS A 37 -3.87 4.13 10.79
C HIS A 37 -5.13 4.99 10.75
N ASN A 38 -6.19 4.58 11.46
CA ASN A 38 -7.49 5.26 11.51
C ASN A 38 -8.19 5.49 10.15
N ALA A 39 -7.95 4.63 9.15
CA ALA A 39 -8.59 4.73 7.83
C ALA A 39 -9.33 3.43 7.45
N GLY A 40 -10.43 3.54 6.72
CA GLY A 40 -11.25 2.44 6.24
C GLY A 40 -10.94 2.00 4.81
N HIS A 41 -11.91 1.33 4.17
CA HIS A 41 -11.77 0.82 2.80
C HIS A 41 -11.55 1.92 1.78
N PHE A 42 -12.18 3.08 1.98
CA PHE A 42 -12.08 4.22 1.08
C PHE A 42 -11.00 5.19 1.54
N PHE A 43 -9.89 4.70 2.10
CA PHE A 43 -8.75 5.52 2.50
C PHE A 43 -8.24 6.53 1.44
N PRO A 44 -8.33 6.28 0.11
CA PRO A 44 -7.97 7.32 -0.87
C PRO A 44 -8.88 8.55 -0.84
N ILE A 45 -10.10 8.43 -0.29
CA ILE A 45 -11.08 9.51 -0.14
C ILE A 45 -11.09 10.04 1.30
N GLU A 46 -10.94 9.15 2.29
CA GLU A 46 -10.96 9.51 3.72
C GLU A 46 -9.72 10.29 4.14
N VAL A 47 -8.54 9.91 3.62
CA VAL A 47 -7.23 10.48 3.96
C VAL A 47 -6.39 10.71 2.69
N PRO A 48 -6.86 11.57 1.77
CA PRO A 48 -6.32 11.66 0.41
C PRO A 48 -4.85 12.12 0.39
N GLU A 49 -4.44 13.04 1.26
CA GLU A 49 -3.06 13.52 1.33
C GLU A 49 -2.11 12.41 1.76
N THR A 50 -2.45 11.67 2.81
CA THR A 50 -1.64 10.55 3.32
C THR A 50 -1.53 9.44 2.27
N ALA A 51 -2.65 9.04 1.67
CA ALA A 51 -2.68 8.01 0.65
C ALA A 51 -1.83 8.43 -0.58
N SER A 52 -2.01 9.67 -1.06
CA SER A 52 -1.27 10.19 -2.21
C SER A 52 0.23 10.29 -1.93
N GLN A 53 0.62 10.75 -0.74
CA GLN A 53 2.03 10.88 -0.37
C GLN A 53 2.74 9.52 -0.35
N ILE A 54 2.11 8.49 0.25
CA ILE A 54 2.66 7.13 0.29
C ILE A 54 2.86 6.58 -1.13
N ILE A 55 1.88 6.79 -2.02
CA ILE A 55 1.95 6.35 -3.42
C ILE A 55 3.10 7.07 -4.16
N VAL A 56 3.17 8.40 -4.02
CA VAL A 56 4.22 9.22 -4.67
C VAL A 56 5.61 8.83 -4.16
N ASP A 57 5.78 8.61 -2.86
CA ASP A 57 7.06 8.22 -2.28
C ASP A 57 7.49 6.83 -2.75
N PHE A 58 6.56 5.89 -2.84
CA PHE A 58 6.83 4.57 -3.41
C PHE A 58 7.33 4.70 -4.86
N VAL A 59 6.62 5.45 -5.71
CA VAL A 59 7.04 5.64 -7.11
C VAL A 59 8.40 6.33 -7.20
N LYS A 60 8.66 7.36 -6.39
CA LYS A 60 9.93 8.09 -6.43
C LYS A 60 11.13 7.25 -5.99
N GLN A 61 10.97 6.37 -5.00
CA GLN A 61 12.05 5.46 -4.58
C GLN A 61 12.48 4.54 -5.73
N GLU A 62 11.52 4.01 -6.47
CA GLU A 62 11.81 3.11 -7.60
C GLU A 62 12.34 3.86 -8.83
N VAL A 63 11.90 5.11 -9.06
CA VAL A 63 12.45 5.96 -10.15
C VAL A 63 13.93 6.30 -9.94
N ILE A 64 14.43 6.29 -8.70
CA ILE A 64 15.86 6.48 -8.40
C ILE A 64 16.67 5.18 -8.59
N GLU A 65 16.04 4.01 -8.48
CA GLU A 65 16.68 2.70 -8.69
C GLU A 65 16.65 2.21 -10.15
N LEU A 66 16.07 2.98 -11.09
CA LEU A 66 16.29 2.80 -12.52
C LEU A 66 17.74 3.19 -12.89
N ARG A 67 18.68 2.28 -12.61
CA ARG A 67 20.02 2.23 -13.23
C ARG A 67 20.10 1.07 -14.21
#